data_AF-A0A9E3QXA8-F1
#
_entry.id   AF-A0A9E3QXA8-F1
#
_cell.length_a   1.000
_cell.length_b   1.000
_cell.length_c   1.000
_cell.angle_alpha   90.00
_cell.angle_beta   90.00
_cell.angle_gamma   90.00
#
_symmetry.space_group_name_H-M   'P 1'
#
loop_
_entity.id
_entity.type
_entity.pdbx_description
1 polymer ?
#
loop_
_entity_poly.entity_id
_entity_poly.type
_entity_poly.pdbx_seq_one_letter_code
_entity_poly.pdbx_strand_id
1 'polypeptide(L)'
;MRHLLFALTLTLGCAPPTDAVAEQSPLEVRQALATTRTLSPERCLRAASLRLRELPPSAQDLADLSAKRRTFSELVDGYLQGPEFAAVALRWYRSEFSSSQKPIAGVDADEPARIAQHVVVNHRDYRELLTATYTVDATGNRVALGPEAAGVLTTPQYLTARVGILRRRWAANVIRQFLGIRLVAVNLPPDTNPDVSRKAVAANPACAGCHVNKFYGIDRVSAAADCFPPELEGQRQQGCVETPSEVVGKPTNGLPSLGRAIADSHEFLATTTNFFYAKLYGRPLSPNEKEFYRAVATRFSAEQQYDAVALIRTLVNRKEFCER
;
A
#
# COMPACT_ATOMS: atom_id res chain seq x y z
N MET A 1 -20.71 3.25 -19.49
CA MET A 1 -20.94 4.70 -19.68
C MET A 1 -20.19 5.47 -18.60
N ARG A 2 -19.66 6.65 -18.96
CA ARG A 2 -18.72 7.55 -18.26
C ARG A 2 -19.03 7.77 -16.76
N HIS A 3 -18.07 7.95 -15.84
CA HIS A 3 -17.21 9.14 -15.76
C HIS A 3 -15.91 8.96 -14.95
N LEU A 4 -14.89 9.70 -15.42
CA LEU A 4 -13.64 10.05 -14.75
C LEU A 4 -13.86 10.76 -13.41
N LEU A 5 -12.96 10.56 -12.45
CA LEU A 5 -12.71 11.50 -11.36
C LEU A 5 -11.25 11.97 -11.38
N PHE A 6 -11.11 13.23 -11.77
CA PHE A 6 -9.92 14.06 -11.68
C PHE A 6 -9.70 14.46 -10.22
N ALA A 7 -8.47 14.36 -9.73
CA ALA A 7 -8.04 15.06 -8.52
C ALA A 7 -7.92 16.55 -8.86
N LEU A 8 -8.78 17.36 -8.24
CA LEU A 8 -8.81 18.82 -8.35
C LEU A 8 -8.01 19.39 -7.17
N THR A 9 -6.83 19.94 -7.44
CA THR A 9 -6.09 20.76 -6.47
C THR A 9 -6.63 22.18 -6.57
N LEU A 10 -7.37 22.65 -5.57
CA LEU A 10 -7.76 24.06 -5.45
C LEU A 10 -6.64 24.83 -4.76
N THR A 11 -6.00 25.75 -5.50
CA THR A 11 -5.19 26.83 -4.93
C THR A 11 -5.87 28.15 -5.28
N LEU A 12 -6.31 28.89 -4.26
CA LEU A 12 -6.80 30.27 -4.39
C LEU A 12 -5.67 31.23 -4.01
N GLY A 13 -5.27 32.12 -4.92
CA GLY A 13 -4.29 33.19 -4.68
C GLY A 13 -4.05 34.09 -5.91
N CYS A 14 -4.16 35.40 -5.69
CA CYS A 14 -4.40 36.51 -6.64
C CYS A 14 -3.30 36.90 -7.67
N ALA A 15 -3.80 37.40 -8.82
CA ALA A 15 -3.27 38.40 -9.80
C ALA A 15 -1.98 38.14 -10.63
N PRO A 16 -1.96 38.45 -11.95
CA PRO A 16 -0.80 38.27 -12.82
C PRO A 16 0.02 39.58 -13.02
N PRO A 17 1.34 39.46 -13.27
CA PRO A 17 2.05 40.39 -14.14
C PRO A 17 2.54 39.71 -15.44
N THR A 18 2.17 40.37 -16.53
CA THR A 18 2.82 40.56 -17.84
C THR A 18 4.15 39.85 -18.16
N ASP A 19 4.17 39.25 -19.36
CA ASP A 19 5.32 38.99 -20.26
C ASP A 19 6.60 38.43 -19.63
N ALA A 20 6.50 37.21 -19.09
CA ALA A 20 7.66 36.36 -18.86
C ALA A 20 7.96 35.54 -20.12
N VAL A 21 9.15 35.72 -20.69
CA VAL A 21 9.75 34.75 -21.62
C VAL A 21 9.68 33.39 -20.95
N ALA A 22 9.10 32.39 -21.65
CA ALA A 22 8.94 31.04 -21.12
C ALA A 22 10.32 30.41 -20.84
N GLU A 23 10.84 30.66 -19.64
CA GLU A 23 12.00 30.00 -19.09
C GLU A 23 11.56 28.55 -18.86
N GLN A 24 11.85 27.67 -19.82
CA GLN A 24 11.62 26.24 -19.70
C GLN A 24 12.22 25.82 -18.37
N SER A 25 11.37 25.28 -17.48
CA SER A 25 11.85 25.04 -16.12
C SER A 25 13.04 24.07 -16.18
N PRO A 26 14.01 24.15 -15.27
CA PRO A 26 15.09 23.17 -15.18
C PRO A 26 14.58 21.70 -15.12
N LEU A 27 13.32 21.50 -14.74
CA LEU A 27 12.63 20.21 -14.78
C LEU A 27 12.30 19.75 -16.22
N GLU A 28 11.86 20.65 -17.09
CA GLU A 28 11.56 20.37 -18.50
C GLU A 28 12.83 20.10 -19.29
N VAL A 29 13.91 20.84 -19.04
CA VAL A 29 15.22 20.59 -19.64
C VAL A 29 15.80 19.23 -19.18
N ARG A 30 15.61 18.84 -17.91
CA ARG A 30 15.99 17.51 -17.40
C ARG A 30 15.11 16.39 -17.97
N GLN A 31 13.82 16.65 -18.21
CA GLN A 31 12.92 15.68 -18.85
C GLN A 31 13.23 15.52 -20.35
N ALA A 32 13.63 16.59 -21.04
CA ALA A 32 14.02 16.57 -22.45
C ALA A 32 15.40 15.94 -22.68
N LEU A 33 16.34 16.04 -21.71
CA LEU A 33 17.67 15.42 -21.79
C LEU A 33 17.70 13.95 -21.39
N ALA A 34 16.64 13.42 -20.80
CA ALA A 34 16.45 11.98 -20.62
C ALA A 34 16.04 11.34 -21.96
N THR A 35 16.93 11.38 -22.96
CA THR A 35 16.82 10.44 -24.07
C THR A 35 16.84 9.04 -23.48
N THR A 36 15.72 8.35 -23.57
CA THR A 36 15.50 7.01 -23.02
C THR A 36 16.47 6.05 -23.70
N ARG A 37 17.67 5.91 -23.13
CA ARG A 37 18.64 4.92 -23.57
C ARG A 37 18.14 3.57 -23.08
N THR A 38 17.57 2.78 -24.00
CA THR A 38 17.22 1.39 -23.72
C THR A 38 18.46 0.67 -23.16
N LEU A 39 18.34 0.09 -21.97
CA LEU A 39 19.39 -0.70 -21.37
C LEU A 39 19.64 -1.95 -22.21
N SER A 40 20.87 -2.46 -22.20
CA SER A 40 21.12 -3.80 -22.74
C SER A 40 20.32 -4.84 -21.92
N PRO A 41 19.95 -5.99 -22.50
CA PRO A 41 19.24 -7.05 -21.78
C PRO A 41 19.93 -7.44 -20.47
N GLU A 42 21.26 -7.48 -20.44
CA GLU A 42 22.06 -7.81 -19.26
C GLU A 42 21.97 -6.73 -18.17
N ARG A 43 21.94 -5.44 -18.56
CA ARG A 43 21.74 -4.34 -17.61
C ARG A 43 20.32 -4.39 -17.03
N CYS A 44 19.32 -4.71 -17.85
CA CYS A 44 17.96 -4.87 -17.37
C CYS A 44 17.84 -6.08 -16.41
N LEU A 45 18.48 -7.21 -16.72
CA LEU A 45 18.52 -8.37 -15.81
C LEU A 45 19.20 -8.04 -14.48
N ARG A 46 20.28 -7.25 -14.49
CA ARG A 46 20.91 -6.77 -13.26
C ARG A 46 19.96 -5.93 -12.42
N ALA A 47 19.25 -4.99 -13.03
CA ALA A 47 18.25 -4.18 -12.33
C ALA A 47 17.13 -5.05 -11.73
N ALA A 48 16.58 -6.00 -12.51
CA ALA A 48 15.56 -6.93 -12.03
C ALA A 48 16.06 -7.78 -10.85
N SER A 49 17.25 -8.38 -10.97
CA SER A 49 17.84 -9.20 -9.91
C SER A 49 18.04 -8.41 -8.61
N LEU A 50 18.56 -7.17 -8.70
CA LEU A 50 18.75 -6.31 -7.54
C LEU A 50 17.42 -5.92 -6.88
N ARG A 51 16.37 -5.65 -7.66
CA ARG A 51 15.05 -5.28 -7.11
C ARG A 51 14.31 -6.46 -6.51
N LEU A 52 14.43 -7.65 -7.11
CA LEU A 52 13.66 -8.83 -6.72
C LEU A 52 14.37 -9.71 -5.68
N ARG A 53 15.71 -9.69 -5.65
CA ARG A 53 16.51 -10.58 -4.79
C ARG A 53 17.51 -9.84 -3.92
N GLU A 54 17.77 -8.55 -4.20
CA GLU A 54 18.89 -7.78 -3.62
C GLU A 54 20.26 -8.42 -3.87
N LEU A 55 20.36 -9.22 -4.94
CA LEU A 55 21.58 -9.90 -5.37
C LEU A 55 21.85 -9.59 -6.85
N PRO A 56 23.13 -9.51 -7.27
CA PRO A 56 23.44 -9.51 -8.70
C PRO A 56 22.98 -10.83 -9.35
N PRO A 57 22.66 -10.83 -10.66
CA PRO A 57 22.38 -12.06 -11.39
C PRO A 57 23.65 -12.94 -11.38
N SER A 58 23.47 -14.26 -11.40
CA SER A 58 24.62 -15.15 -11.45
C SER A 58 25.35 -15.03 -12.80
N ALA A 59 26.61 -15.45 -12.85
CA ALA A 59 27.35 -15.52 -14.11
C ALA A 59 26.65 -16.42 -15.13
N GLN A 60 26.02 -17.50 -14.65
CA GLN A 60 25.23 -18.42 -15.46
C GLN A 60 23.98 -17.73 -16.05
N ASP A 61 23.23 -16.97 -15.25
CA ASP A 61 22.03 -16.26 -15.73
C ASP A 61 22.37 -15.27 -16.86
N LEU A 62 23.47 -14.53 -16.71
CA LEU A 62 23.96 -13.60 -17.73
C LEU A 62 24.42 -14.34 -19.00
N ALA A 63 25.13 -15.45 -18.84
CA ALA A 63 25.55 -16.29 -19.96
C ALA A 63 24.35 -16.89 -20.71
N ASP A 64 23.34 -17.37 -19.97
CA ASP A 64 22.11 -17.92 -20.53
C ASP A 64 21.29 -16.89 -21.28
N LEU A 65 21.18 -15.67 -20.75
CA LEU A 65 20.51 -14.56 -21.43
C LEU A 65 21.24 -14.17 -22.71
N SER A 66 22.58 -14.02 -22.64
CA SER A 66 23.41 -13.61 -23.79
C SER A 66 23.39 -14.66 -24.90
N ALA A 67 23.47 -15.95 -24.52
CA ALA A 67 23.37 -17.08 -25.44
C ALA A 67 21.94 -17.42 -25.87
N LYS A 68 20.92 -16.67 -25.39
CA LYS A 68 19.49 -16.90 -25.63
C LYS A 68 19.01 -18.31 -25.25
N ARG A 69 19.67 -18.95 -24.28
CA ARG A 69 19.23 -20.23 -23.69
C ARG A 69 18.04 -20.05 -22.76
N ARG A 70 17.95 -18.87 -22.14
CA ARG A 70 16.79 -18.41 -21.37
C ARG A 70 16.47 -16.98 -21.74
N THR A 71 15.19 -16.66 -21.76
CA THR A 71 14.68 -15.30 -21.94
C THR A 71 14.77 -14.52 -20.63
N PHE A 72 14.69 -13.18 -20.73
CA PHE A 72 14.59 -12.32 -19.56
C PHE A 72 13.40 -12.70 -18.66
N SER A 73 12.23 -12.98 -19.24
CA SER A 73 11.03 -13.35 -18.49
C SER A 73 11.22 -14.66 -17.72
N GLU A 74 11.81 -15.69 -18.34
CA GLU A 74 12.07 -16.97 -17.67
C GLU A 74 13.06 -16.84 -16.50
N LEU A 75 14.03 -15.92 -16.60
CA LEU A 75 14.95 -15.62 -15.50
C LEU A 75 14.24 -14.87 -14.37
N VAL A 76 13.41 -13.87 -14.68
CA VAL A 76 12.58 -13.15 -13.71
C VAL A 76 11.62 -14.10 -13.00
N ASP A 77 11.02 -15.05 -13.71
CA ASP A 77 10.16 -16.08 -13.11
C ASP A 77 10.91 -16.94 -12.11
N GLY A 78 12.13 -17.37 -12.44
CA GLY A 78 13.00 -18.06 -11.50
C GLY A 78 13.32 -17.23 -10.26
N TYR A 79 13.53 -15.92 -10.42
CA TYR A 79 13.77 -15.01 -9.28
C TYR A 79 12.55 -14.89 -8.36
N LEU A 80 11.35 -14.77 -8.93
CA LEU A 80 10.10 -14.63 -8.18
C LEU A 80 9.70 -15.91 -7.43
N GLN A 81 10.17 -17.08 -7.88
CA GLN A 81 9.96 -18.36 -7.21
C GLN A 81 11.01 -18.66 -6.13
N GLY A 82 12.10 -17.91 -6.10
CA GLY A 82 13.24 -18.17 -5.20
C GLY A 82 13.00 -17.70 -3.76
N PRO A 83 13.68 -18.31 -2.78
CA PRO A 83 13.61 -17.89 -1.37
C PRO A 83 14.11 -16.45 -1.15
N GLU A 84 14.98 -15.93 -2.01
CA GLU A 84 15.46 -14.55 -1.91
C GLU A 84 14.35 -13.54 -2.17
N PHE A 85 13.43 -13.81 -3.09
CA PHE A 85 12.27 -12.94 -3.31
C PHE A 85 11.33 -12.94 -2.10
N ALA A 86 11.11 -14.10 -1.47
CA ALA A 86 10.36 -14.19 -0.23
C ALA A 86 10.96 -13.30 0.88
N ALA A 87 12.28 -13.27 0.99
CA ALA A 87 12.98 -12.40 1.93
C ALA A 87 12.85 -10.91 1.58
N VAL A 88 12.93 -10.54 0.29
CA VAL A 88 12.70 -9.17 -0.19
C VAL A 88 11.27 -8.71 0.08
N ALA A 89 10.27 -9.55 -0.22
CA ALA A 89 8.87 -9.25 0.05
C ALA A 89 8.63 -9.01 1.54
N LEU A 90 9.18 -9.85 2.42
CA LEU A 90 9.10 -9.65 3.87
C LEU A 90 9.70 -8.30 4.30
N ARG A 91 10.85 -7.90 3.75
CA ARG A 91 11.47 -6.59 4.04
C ARG A 91 10.60 -5.43 3.56
N TRP A 92 9.99 -5.54 2.38
CA TRP A 92 9.07 -4.51 1.89
C TRP A 92 7.92 -4.29 2.87
N TYR A 93 7.29 -5.37 3.35
CA TYR A 93 6.15 -5.25 4.27
C TYR A 93 6.54 -4.91 5.70
N ARG A 94 7.72 -5.32 6.18
CA ARG A 94 8.27 -4.81 7.45
C ARG A 94 8.37 -3.29 7.43
N SER A 95 8.85 -2.72 6.34
CA SER A 95 8.91 -1.27 6.17
C SER A 95 7.51 -0.64 6.15
N GLU A 96 6.55 -1.24 5.44
CA GLU A 96 5.20 -0.68 5.34
C GLU A 96 4.44 -0.73 6.66
N PHE A 97 4.51 -1.86 7.36
CA PHE A 97 3.78 -2.12 8.60
C PHE A 97 4.56 -1.78 9.86
N SER A 98 5.77 -1.21 9.71
CA SER A 98 6.53 -0.73 10.86
C SER A 98 5.67 0.23 11.69
N SER A 99 5.34 -0.18 12.91
CA SER A 99 4.78 0.74 13.87
C SER A 99 5.93 1.65 14.29
N SER A 100 5.73 2.96 14.22
CA SER A 100 6.57 3.95 14.91
C SER A 100 6.59 3.79 16.45
N GLN A 101 5.95 2.75 16.97
CA GLN A 101 5.87 2.42 18.38
C GLN A 101 6.91 1.35 18.69
N LYS A 102 7.45 1.41 19.91
CA LYS A 102 8.30 0.36 20.44
C LYS A 102 7.54 -0.98 20.36
N PRO A 103 8.15 -2.07 19.88
CA PRO A 103 7.55 -3.38 19.92
C PRO A 103 7.05 -3.70 21.33
N ILE A 104 5.88 -4.31 21.41
CA ILE A 104 5.32 -4.75 22.69
C ILE A 104 5.97 -6.08 23.06
N ALA A 105 6.39 -6.21 24.31
CA ALA A 105 6.98 -7.43 24.79
C ALA A 105 6.00 -8.61 24.61
N GLY A 106 6.48 -9.70 24.01
CA GLY A 106 5.66 -10.88 23.73
C GLY A 106 4.82 -10.81 22.44
N VAL A 107 4.74 -9.65 21.78
CA VAL A 107 4.04 -9.51 20.50
C VAL A 107 5.03 -9.64 19.35
N ASP A 108 4.69 -10.46 18.37
CA ASP A 108 5.51 -10.67 17.19
C ASP A 108 5.37 -9.49 16.21
N ALA A 109 6.41 -8.65 16.16
CA ALA A 109 6.40 -7.44 15.34
C ALA A 109 6.35 -7.71 13.82
N ASP A 110 6.75 -8.91 13.39
CA ASP A 110 6.84 -9.29 11.98
C ASP A 110 5.58 -9.99 11.46
N GLU A 111 4.64 -10.34 12.35
CA GLU A 111 3.40 -11.02 12.00
C GLU A 111 2.62 -10.35 10.85
N PRO A 112 2.40 -9.01 10.84
CA PRO A 112 1.72 -8.35 9.74
C PRO A 112 2.46 -8.51 8.40
N ALA A 113 3.79 -8.50 8.44
CA ALA A 113 4.63 -8.60 7.26
C ALA A 113 4.68 -10.05 6.73
N ARG A 114 4.61 -11.06 7.62
CA ARG A 114 4.60 -12.48 7.22
C ARG A 114 3.32 -12.89 6.53
N ILE A 115 2.14 -12.46 7.00
CA ILE A 115 0.90 -12.75 6.26
C ILE A 115 0.93 -12.10 4.86
N ALA A 116 1.44 -10.87 4.74
CA ALA A 116 1.57 -10.22 3.44
C ALA A 116 2.55 -10.93 2.51
N GLN A 117 3.73 -11.29 3.03
CA GLN A 117 4.68 -12.13 2.32
C GLN A 117 4.03 -13.44 1.88
N HIS A 118 3.33 -14.14 2.76
CA HIS A 118 2.67 -15.41 2.47
C HIS A 118 1.66 -15.28 1.33
N VAL A 119 0.81 -14.25 1.36
CA VAL A 119 -0.16 -13.97 0.30
C VAL A 119 0.56 -13.77 -1.04
N VAL A 120 1.64 -12.98 -1.07
CA VAL A 120 2.42 -12.73 -2.30
C VAL A 120 3.11 -13.99 -2.81
N VAL A 121 3.93 -14.65 -1.99
CA VAL A 121 4.81 -15.75 -2.46
C VAL A 121 4.05 -17.04 -2.79
N ASN A 122 2.82 -17.19 -2.28
CA ASN A 122 1.95 -18.33 -2.58
C ASN A 122 0.90 -18.02 -3.65
N HIS A 123 1.05 -16.92 -4.42
CA HIS A 123 0.13 -16.55 -5.50
C HIS A 123 -1.35 -16.48 -5.06
N ARG A 124 -1.59 -16.00 -3.83
CA ARG A 124 -2.95 -15.88 -3.30
C ARG A 124 -3.58 -14.57 -3.77
N ASP A 125 -4.91 -14.49 -3.72
CA ASP A 125 -5.62 -13.24 -3.96
C ASP A 125 -5.11 -12.19 -2.97
N TYR A 126 -4.51 -11.11 -3.49
CA TYR A 126 -3.89 -10.08 -2.65
C TYR A 126 -4.86 -9.40 -1.69
N ARG A 127 -6.18 -9.47 -1.96
CA ARG A 127 -7.22 -9.00 -1.04
C ARG A 127 -7.27 -9.78 0.27
N GLU A 128 -6.74 -11.01 0.31
CA GLU A 128 -6.60 -11.80 1.55
C GLU A 128 -5.81 -11.06 2.62
N LEU A 129 -4.93 -10.12 2.24
CA LEU A 129 -4.23 -9.24 3.17
C LEU A 129 -5.16 -8.55 4.18
N LEU A 130 -6.41 -8.26 3.77
CA LEU A 130 -7.43 -7.56 4.56
C LEU A 130 -8.64 -8.42 4.92
N THR A 131 -8.74 -9.64 4.37
CA THR A 131 -9.94 -10.48 4.51
C THR A 131 -9.67 -11.87 5.07
N ALA A 132 -8.40 -12.26 5.20
CA ALA A 132 -8.01 -13.54 5.74
C ALA A 132 -8.49 -13.74 7.19
N THR A 133 -8.92 -14.95 7.51
CA THR A 133 -9.25 -15.38 8.88
C THR A 133 -8.08 -16.07 9.59
N TYR A 134 -6.87 -15.84 9.09
CA TYR A 134 -5.63 -16.44 9.55
C TYR A 134 -4.48 -15.43 9.52
N THR A 135 -3.43 -15.76 10.24
CA THR A 135 -2.11 -15.09 10.23
C THR A 135 -1.03 -16.12 9.89
N VAL A 136 0.24 -15.70 9.89
CA VAL A 136 1.38 -16.58 9.63
C VAL A 136 2.42 -16.45 10.74
N ASP A 137 2.74 -17.58 11.38
CA ASP A 137 3.72 -17.64 12.46
C ASP A 137 5.17 -17.52 11.94
N ALA A 138 6.13 -17.48 12.86
CA ALA A 138 7.55 -17.36 12.53
C ALA A 138 8.11 -18.56 11.72
N THR A 139 7.42 -19.70 11.73
CA THR A 139 7.79 -20.89 10.95
C THR A 139 7.16 -20.92 9.57
N GLY A 140 6.32 -19.94 9.24
CA GLY A 140 5.63 -19.85 7.96
C GLY A 140 4.29 -20.61 7.91
N ASN A 141 3.81 -21.13 9.04
CA ASN A 141 2.56 -21.86 9.12
C ASN A 141 1.38 -20.91 9.34
N ARG A 142 0.23 -21.25 8.74
CA ARG A 142 -1.01 -20.50 8.92
C ARG A 142 -1.59 -20.77 10.31
N VAL A 143 -1.91 -19.72 11.05
CA VAL A 143 -2.55 -19.78 12.37
C VAL A 143 -3.92 -19.11 12.29
N ALA A 144 -4.97 -19.76 12.78
CA ALA A 144 -6.32 -19.20 12.74
C ALA A 144 -6.46 -17.99 13.70
N LEU A 145 -7.11 -16.93 13.24
CA LEU A 145 -7.43 -15.74 14.05
C LEU A 145 -8.91 -15.69 14.49
N GLY A 146 -9.76 -16.57 13.95
CA GLY A 146 -11.21 -16.60 14.22
C GLY A 146 -12.05 -16.04 13.07
N PRO A 147 -13.39 -16.18 13.13
CA PRO A 147 -14.29 -15.78 12.05
C PRO A 147 -14.44 -14.26 11.91
N GLU A 148 -14.14 -13.48 12.95
CA GLU A 148 -14.19 -12.02 12.94
C GLU A 148 -12.85 -11.37 12.55
N ALA A 149 -11.91 -12.16 12.02
CA ALA A 149 -10.61 -11.67 11.57
C ALA A 149 -10.66 -10.96 10.20
N ALA A 150 -9.69 -10.08 9.97
CA ALA A 150 -9.55 -9.24 8.78
C ALA A 150 -8.07 -9.11 8.35
N GLY A 151 -7.39 -10.26 8.27
CA GLY A 151 -5.99 -10.38 7.89
C GLY A 151 -5.06 -9.52 8.76
N VAL A 152 -4.26 -8.67 8.12
CA VAL A 152 -3.33 -7.74 8.78
C VAL A 152 -4.03 -6.86 9.80
N LEU A 153 -5.27 -6.43 9.52
CA LEU A 153 -6.01 -5.52 10.40
C LEU A 153 -6.30 -6.13 11.77
N THR A 154 -6.23 -7.47 11.90
CA THR A 154 -6.49 -8.21 13.14
C THR A 154 -5.25 -8.84 13.76
N THR A 155 -4.06 -8.63 13.19
CA THR A 155 -2.82 -9.09 13.83
C THR A 155 -2.56 -8.29 15.10
N PRO A 156 -2.19 -8.93 16.23
CA PRO A 156 -1.85 -8.26 17.49
C PRO A 156 -0.98 -7.03 17.29
N GLN A 157 0.18 -7.15 16.61
CA GLN A 157 1.10 -6.03 16.40
C GLN A 157 0.41 -4.84 15.72
N TYR A 158 -0.34 -5.10 14.64
CA TYR A 158 -0.97 -4.03 13.87
C TYR A 158 -2.07 -3.32 14.67
N LEU A 159 -2.77 -4.07 15.54
CA LEU A 159 -3.83 -3.55 16.39
C LEU A 159 -3.34 -2.82 17.64
N THR A 160 -2.11 -3.03 18.09
CA THR A 160 -1.64 -2.46 19.36
C THR A 160 -1.62 -0.92 19.38
N ALA A 161 -1.59 -0.29 18.22
CA ALA A 161 -1.76 1.15 18.08
C ALA A 161 -3.21 1.63 18.31
N ARG A 162 -4.10 0.94 19.03
CA ARG A 162 -5.55 1.25 19.06
C ARG A 162 -6.13 1.90 20.33
N VAL A 163 -5.30 2.35 21.27
CA VAL A 163 -5.79 2.95 22.52
C VAL A 163 -5.78 4.47 22.46
N GLY A 164 -6.89 5.11 22.81
CA GLY A 164 -7.02 6.57 22.85
C GLY A 164 -6.59 7.23 21.54
N ILE A 165 -5.69 8.22 21.62
CA ILE A 165 -5.16 8.94 20.45
C ILE A 165 -4.45 8.02 19.44
N LEU A 166 -3.90 6.89 19.90
CA LEU A 166 -3.21 5.95 19.02
C LEU A 166 -4.20 5.33 18.02
N ARG A 167 -5.47 5.10 18.40
CA ARG A 167 -6.48 4.51 17.49
C ARG A 167 -6.65 5.30 16.20
N ARG A 168 -6.54 6.63 16.30
CA ARG A 168 -6.58 7.51 15.13
C ARG A 168 -5.32 7.40 14.29
N ARG A 169 -4.16 7.18 14.91
CA ARG A 169 -2.90 6.88 14.21
C ARG A 169 -2.98 5.54 13.48
N TRP A 170 -3.53 4.50 14.10
CA TRP A 170 -3.81 3.22 13.46
C TRP A 170 -4.71 3.41 12.23
N ALA A 171 -5.85 4.09 12.40
CA ALA A 171 -6.76 4.37 11.29
C ALA A 171 -6.09 5.19 10.17
N ALA A 172 -5.30 6.21 10.51
CA ALA A 172 -4.52 6.97 9.53
C ALA A 172 -3.50 6.10 8.78
N ASN A 173 -2.87 5.12 9.46
CA ASN A 173 -1.99 4.16 8.82
C ASN A 173 -2.75 3.24 7.87
N VAL A 174 -3.92 2.73 8.26
CA VAL A 174 -4.80 1.94 7.38
C VAL A 174 -5.16 2.72 6.12
N ILE A 175 -5.61 3.97 6.29
CA ILE A 175 -5.97 4.87 5.19
C ILE A 175 -4.77 5.11 4.27
N ARG A 176 -3.59 5.39 4.82
CA ARG A 176 -2.37 5.60 4.03
C ARG A 176 -1.94 4.34 3.28
N GLN A 177 -1.89 3.20 3.97
CA GLN A 177 -1.31 1.96 3.45
C GLN A 177 -2.22 1.27 2.44
N PHE A 178 -3.54 1.32 2.64
CA PHE A 178 -4.48 0.55 1.83
C PHE A 178 -5.39 1.40 0.95
N LEU A 179 -5.55 2.70 1.24
CA LEU A 179 -6.28 3.63 0.37
C LEU A 179 -5.38 4.64 -0.35
N GLY A 180 -4.08 4.71 0.03
CA GLY A 180 -3.13 5.62 -0.60
C GLY A 180 -3.41 7.09 -0.29
N ILE A 181 -4.31 7.35 0.66
CA ILE A 181 -4.72 8.70 1.04
C ILE A 181 -3.78 9.20 2.14
N ARG A 182 -3.06 10.27 1.85
CA ARG A 182 -2.23 10.96 2.84
C ARG A 182 -3.01 12.09 3.47
N LEU A 183 -3.32 11.93 4.75
CA LEU A 183 -3.93 12.99 5.54
C LEU A 183 -2.83 13.94 6.02
N VAL A 184 -3.05 15.25 5.83
CA VAL A 184 -2.14 16.30 6.25
C VAL A 184 -2.70 16.91 7.51
N ALA A 185 -1.91 16.88 8.59
CA ALA A 185 -2.31 17.50 9.84
C ALA A 185 -2.47 19.02 9.66
N VAL A 186 -3.51 19.57 10.26
CA VAL A 186 -3.66 21.02 10.40
C VAL A 186 -2.85 21.48 11.60
N ASN A 187 -2.04 22.53 11.41
CA ASN A 187 -1.35 23.19 12.52
C ASN A 187 -2.36 24.07 13.25
N LEU A 188 -2.64 23.73 14.50
CA LEU A 188 -3.42 24.58 15.38
C LEU A 188 -2.48 25.53 16.14
N PRO A 189 -2.89 26.77 16.44
CA PRO A 189 -2.08 27.70 17.23
C PRO A 189 -1.64 27.07 18.55
N PRO A 190 -0.42 27.34 19.05
CA PRO A 190 0.12 26.70 20.25
C PRO A 190 -0.73 26.90 21.51
N ASP A 191 -1.51 27.98 21.58
CA ASP A 191 -2.38 28.30 22.71
C ASP A 191 -3.80 27.72 22.58
N THR A 192 -4.10 27.06 21.46
CA THR A 192 -5.33 26.27 21.37
C THR A 192 -5.09 24.95 22.08
N ASN A 193 -5.85 24.70 23.15
CA ASN A 193 -6.00 23.36 23.72
C ASN A 193 -7.28 22.76 23.13
N PRO A 194 -7.26 22.29 21.87
CA PRO A 194 -8.47 21.84 21.20
C PRO A 194 -9.06 20.64 21.93
N ASP A 195 -10.37 20.64 22.14
CA ASP A 195 -11.06 19.42 22.54
C ASP A 195 -10.90 18.38 21.41
N VAL A 196 -10.13 17.33 21.71
CA VAL A 196 -9.85 16.22 20.78
C VAL A 196 -10.88 15.09 20.88
N SER A 197 -11.99 15.28 21.61
CA SER A 197 -13.12 14.36 21.62
C SER A 197 -13.66 14.15 20.20
N ARG A 198 -14.23 12.97 19.91
CA ARG A 198 -14.84 12.68 18.58
C ARG A 198 -15.87 13.76 18.20
N LYS A 199 -16.66 14.24 19.17
CA LYS A 199 -17.69 15.26 18.95
C LYS A 199 -17.10 16.63 18.61
N ALA A 200 -16.11 17.11 19.37
CA ALA A 200 -15.52 18.42 19.10
C ALA A 200 -14.72 18.44 17.79
N VAL A 201 -14.00 17.36 17.50
CA VAL A 201 -13.27 17.22 16.24
C VAL A 201 -14.21 17.17 15.03
N ALA A 202 -15.35 16.50 15.15
CA ALA A 202 -16.39 16.49 14.11
C ALA A 202 -17.02 17.87 13.89
N ALA A 203 -17.14 18.68 14.95
CA ALA A 203 -17.70 20.03 14.88
C ALA A 203 -16.69 21.10 14.43
N ASN A 204 -15.38 20.82 14.52
CA ASN A 204 -14.33 21.76 14.13
C ASN A 204 -14.07 21.72 12.61
N PRO A 205 -14.31 22.82 11.86
CA PRO A 205 -14.13 22.84 10.41
C PRO A 205 -12.72 22.47 9.94
N ALA A 206 -11.68 22.81 10.71
CA ALA A 206 -10.30 22.49 10.38
C ALA A 206 -9.98 20.99 10.51
N CYS A 207 -10.71 20.27 11.37
CA CYS A 207 -10.45 18.86 11.65
C CYS A 207 -11.45 17.92 10.97
N ALA A 208 -12.69 18.37 10.78
CA ALA A 208 -13.80 17.55 10.28
C ALA A 208 -13.47 16.86 8.94
N GLY A 209 -12.74 17.55 8.05
CA GLY A 209 -12.34 17.02 6.74
C GLY A 209 -11.50 15.75 6.81
N CYS A 210 -10.65 15.56 7.82
CA CYS A 210 -9.86 14.34 7.99
C CYS A 210 -10.56 13.29 8.86
N HIS A 211 -11.41 13.73 9.79
CA HIS A 211 -11.95 12.85 10.83
C HIS A 211 -13.29 12.22 10.51
N VAL A 212 -14.22 12.98 9.91
CA VAL A 212 -15.60 12.52 9.68
C VAL A 212 -15.96 12.38 8.20
N ASN A 213 -14.98 12.54 7.30
CA ASN A 213 -15.16 12.33 5.87
C ASN A 213 -15.82 10.97 5.59
N LYS A 214 -16.83 10.95 4.73
CA LYS A 214 -17.61 9.74 4.46
C LYS A 214 -16.85 8.62 3.74
N PHE A 215 -15.76 8.95 3.04
CA PHE A 215 -14.96 7.97 2.30
C PHE A 215 -13.75 7.46 3.10
N TYR A 216 -13.14 8.30 3.93
CA TYR A 216 -11.86 7.98 4.58
C TYR A 216 -11.69 8.61 5.97
N GLY A 217 -12.79 9.02 6.63
CA GLY A 217 -12.71 9.67 7.93
C GLY A 217 -11.96 8.79 8.94
N ILE A 218 -10.92 9.34 9.57
CA ILE A 218 -10.11 8.63 10.58
C ILE A 218 -11.01 8.06 11.67
N ASP A 219 -11.99 8.84 12.16
CA ASP A 219 -12.85 8.39 13.26
C ASP A 219 -13.77 7.24 12.80
N ARG A 220 -14.20 7.25 11.54
CA ARG A 220 -14.99 6.18 10.91
C ARG A 220 -14.22 4.87 10.76
N VAL A 221 -12.97 4.95 10.30
CA VAL A 221 -12.08 3.78 10.21
C VAL A 221 -11.74 3.28 11.62
N SER A 222 -11.46 4.19 12.56
CA SER A 222 -11.14 3.86 13.96
C SER A 222 -12.25 3.07 14.65
N ALA A 223 -13.51 3.38 14.34
CA ALA A 223 -14.67 2.75 14.97
C ALA A 223 -14.81 1.26 14.62
N ALA A 224 -14.27 0.81 13.47
CA ALA A 224 -14.29 -0.59 13.09
C ALA A 224 -13.46 -1.49 14.02
N ALA A 225 -12.53 -0.91 14.78
CA ALA A 225 -11.72 -1.63 15.77
C ALA A 225 -12.27 -1.51 17.21
N ASP A 226 -13.45 -0.90 17.42
CA ASP A 226 -14.00 -0.64 18.75
C ASP A 226 -14.20 -1.95 19.56
N CYS A 227 -14.56 -3.05 18.88
CA CYS A 227 -14.78 -4.36 19.52
C CYS A 227 -13.52 -5.21 19.74
N PHE A 228 -12.34 -4.67 19.49
CA PHE A 228 -11.10 -5.37 19.71
C PHE A 228 -10.27 -4.51 20.69
N PRO A 229 -10.30 -4.80 21.99
CA PRO A 229 -9.54 -4.07 23.00
C PRO A 229 -8.10 -4.64 23.10
N PRO A 230 -7.07 -3.82 23.37
CA PRO A 230 -5.66 -4.25 23.33
C PRO A 230 -5.34 -5.45 24.23
N GLU A 231 -6.07 -5.61 25.34
CA GLU A 231 -5.90 -6.71 26.31
C GLU A 231 -6.24 -8.08 25.74
N LEU A 232 -6.94 -8.13 24.60
CA LEU A 232 -7.35 -9.37 23.95
C LEU A 232 -6.47 -9.76 22.75
N GLU A 233 -5.34 -9.09 22.52
CA GLU A 233 -4.30 -9.51 21.56
C GLU A 233 -4.84 -9.93 20.18
N GLY A 234 -5.69 -9.08 19.57
CA GLY A 234 -6.29 -9.39 18.26
C GLY A 234 -7.62 -10.14 18.31
N GLN A 235 -8.01 -10.67 19.46
CA GLN A 235 -9.33 -11.25 19.66
C GLN A 235 -10.40 -10.18 19.89
N ARG A 236 -11.62 -10.54 19.51
CA ARG A 236 -12.80 -9.71 19.66
C ARG A 236 -13.37 -9.85 21.07
N GLN A 237 -13.82 -8.73 21.65
CA GLN A 237 -14.53 -8.73 22.93
C GLN A 237 -15.90 -9.41 22.80
N GLN A 238 -16.16 -10.40 23.65
CA GLN A 238 -17.44 -11.10 23.70
C GLN A 238 -18.59 -10.13 24.03
N GLY A 239 -19.72 -10.27 23.33
CA GLY A 239 -20.90 -9.43 23.54
C GLY A 239 -20.75 -7.98 23.03
N CYS A 240 -19.60 -7.60 22.47
CA CYS A 240 -19.45 -6.28 21.88
C CYS A 240 -20.38 -6.11 20.67
N VAL A 241 -20.91 -4.91 20.49
CA VAL A 241 -21.72 -4.53 19.32
C VAL A 241 -20.85 -3.63 18.44
N GLU A 242 -20.64 -4.04 17.20
CA GLU A 242 -19.86 -3.27 16.24
C GLU A 242 -20.54 -1.92 15.95
N THR A 243 -19.73 -0.87 15.81
CA THR A 243 -20.22 0.46 15.43
C THR A 243 -20.42 0.50 13.90
N PRO A 244 -21.64 0.72 13.40
CA PRO A 244 -21.87 0.91 11.97
C PRO A 244 -21.10 2.15 11.47
N SER A 245 -20.50 2.02 10.30
CA SER A 245 -19.67 3.06 9.69
C SER A 245 -19.78 2.97 8.16
N GLU A 246 -19.10 3.87 7.46
CA GLU A 246 -19.00 3.85 6.00
C GLU A 246 -17.60 4.32 5.61
N VAL A 247 -16.95 3.51 4.78
CA VAL A 247 -15.59 3.72 4.28
C VAL A 247 -15.62 3.41 2.80
N VAL A 248 -14.92 4.20 1.98
CA VAL A 248 -14.93 4.12 0.51
C VAL A 248 -16.34 4.03 -0.10
N GLY A 249 -17.30 4.73 0.50
CA GLY A 249 -18.70 4.74 0.07
C GLY A 249 -19.46 3.42 0.32
N LYS A 250 -18.89 2.51 1.11
CA LYS A 250 -19.50 1.21 1.45
C LYS A 250 -19.81 1.14 2.93
N PRO A 251 -20.97 0.58 3.33
CA PRO A 251 -21.27 0.34 4.72
C PRO A 251 -20.31 -0.67 5.32
N THR A 252 -19.90 -0.41 6.56
CA THR A 252 -18.99 -1.26 7.34
C THR A 252 -19.55 -1.43 8.75
N ASN A 253 -19.22 -2.55 9.35
CA ASN A 253 -19.60 -3.01 10.67
C ASN A 253 -18.49 -3.94 11.18
N GLY A 254 -17.54 -3.37 11.92
CA GLY A 254 -16.34 -4.06 12.39
C GLY A 254 -15.24 -4.31 11.34
N LEU A 255 -14.13 -4.88 11.79
CA LEU A 255 -12.94 -5.11 10.97
C LEU A 255 -13.16 -5.98 9.71
N PRO A 256 -13.93 -7.10 9.74
CA PRO A 256 -14.10 -7.93 8.54
C PRO A 256 -14.75 -7.21 7.37
N SER A 257 -15.78 -6.41 7.65
CA SER A 257 -16.48 -5.66 6.61
C SER A 257 -15.71 -4.41 6.18
N LEU A 258 -14.95 -3.77 7.10
CA LEU A 258 -13.96 -2.74 6.73
C LEU A 258 -12.92 -3.31 5.77
N GLY A 259 -12.32 -4.45 6.10
CA GLY A 259 -11.32 -5.12 5.28
C GLY A 259 -11.84 -5.45 3.89
N ARG A 260 -13.05 -6.01 3.78
CA ARG A 260 -13.73 -6.23 2.48
C ARG A 260 -14.02 -4.92 1.73
N ALA A 261 -14.55 -3.91 2.41
CA ALA A 261 -14.88 -2.63 1.78
C ALA A 261 -13.64 -2.00 1.12
N ILE A 262 -12.52 -1.97 1.86
CA ILE A 262 -11.22 -1.51 1.36
C ILE A 262 -10.72 -2.41 0.24
N ALA A 263 -10.65 -3.72 0.44
CA ALA A 263 -10.09 -4.66 -0.53
C ALA A 263 -10.81 -4.63 -1.89
N ASP A 264 -12.11 -4.38 -1.88
CA ASP A 264 -12.94 -4.27 -3.08
C ASP A 264 -13.04 -2.83 -3.64
N SER A 265 -12.18 -1.91 -3.20
CA SER A 265 -12.18 -0.51 -3.61
C SER A 265 -11.20 -0.21 -4.75
N HIS A 266 -11.48 0.85 -5.51
CA HIS A 266 -10.54 1.33 -6.52
C HIS A 266 -9.27 1.92 -5.90
N GLU A 267 -9.38 2.48 -4.69
CA GLU A 267 -8.29 3.01 -3.90
C GLU A 267 -7.30 1.91 -3.50
N PHE A 268 -7.78 0.73 -3.11
CA PHE A 268 -6.92 -0.42 -2.81
C PHE A 268 -6.19 -0.94 -4.05
N LEU A 269 -6.90 -1.04 -5.18
CA LEU A 269 -6.28 -1.39 -6.46
C LEU A 269 -5.18 -0.39 -6.85
N ALA A 270 -5.46 0.91 -6.68
CA ALA A 270 -4.51 1.99 -6.97
C ALA A 270 -3.27 1.94 -6.09
N THR A 271 -3.50 1.81 -4.79
CA THR A 271 -2.45 1.81 -3.78
C THR A 271 -1.55 0.59 -3.92
N THR A 272 -2.13 -0.59 -4.18
CA THR A 272 -1.39 -1.82 -4.40
C THR A 272 -0.53 -1.74 -5.66
N THR A 273 -1.10 -1.26 -6.77
CA THR A 273 -0.34 -1.08 -8.02
C THR A 273 0.83 -0.11 -7.82
N ASN A 274 0.57 1.02 -7.15
CA ASN A 274 1.60 2.02 -6.85
C ASN A 274 2.66 1.50 -5.86
N PHE A 275 2.28 0.67 -4.90
CA PHE A 275 3.23 0.04 -3.96
C PHE A 275 4.27 -0.79 -4.71
N PHE A 276 3.84 -1.75 -5.53
CA PHE A 276 4.77 -2.59 -6.29
C PHE A 276 5.56 -1.79 -7.33
N TYR A 277 4.91 -0.83 -7.99
CA TYR A 277 5.62 0.10 -8.87
C TYR A 277 6.74 0.85 -8.13
N ALA A 278 6.46 1.39 -6.95
CA ALA A 278 7.46 2.13 -6.19
C ALA A 278 8.65 1.27 -5.73
N LYS A 279 8.41 0.01 -5.36
CA LYS A 279 9.50 -0.92 -5.00
C LYS A 279 10.40 -1.26 -6.20
N LEU A 280 9.81 -1.41 -7.39
CA LEU A 280 10.55 -1.77 -8.61
C LEU A 280 11.25 -0.57 -9.26
N TYR A 281 10.56 0.56 -9.36
CA TYR A 281 11.02 1.77 -10.07
C TYR A 281 11.67 2.81 -9.17
N GLY A 282 11.65 2.62 -7.84
CA GLY A 282 12.25 3.55 -6.87
C GLY A 282 11.51 4.89 -6.73
N ARG A 283 10.30 5.01 -7.28
CA ARG A 283 9.45 6.21 -7.18
C ARG A 283 7.96 5.88 -7.30
N PRO A 284 7.04 6.68 -6.76
CA PRO A 284 5.62 6.50 -7.01
C PRO A 284 5.27 6.75 -8.47
N LEU A 285 4.11 6.24 -8.90
CA LEU A 285 3.50 6.57 -10.18
C LEU A 285 3.18 8.06 -10.26
N SER A 286 3.55 8.69 -11.37
CA SER A 286 3.22 10.08 -11.65
C SER A 286 1.78 10.21 -12.13
N PRO A 287 1.08 11.32 -11.83
CA PRO A 287 -0.21 11.63 -12.44
C PRO A 287 -0.21 11.65 -13.97
N ASN A 288 0.94 11.80 -14.62
CA ASN A 288 1.05 11.75 -16.08
C ASN A 288 1.14 10.31 -16.63
N GLU A 289 1.30 9.30 -15.77
CA GLU A 289 1.36 7.88 -16.12
C GLU A 289 -0.01 7.19 -15.98
N LYS A 290 -1.12 7.94 -16.11
CA LYS A 290 -2.50 7.43 -15.92
C LYS A 290 -2.86 6.26 -16.83
N GLU A 291 -2.43 6.29 -18.09
CA GLU A 291 -2.70 5.20 -19.05
C GLU A 291 -1.94 3.93 -18.70
N PHE A 292 -0.65 4.08 -18.33
CA PHE A 292 0.16 2.99 -17.78
C PHE A 292 -0.55 2.37 -16.58
N TYR A 293 -0.95 3.21 -15.62
CA TYR A 293 -1.63 2.79 -14.42
C TYR A 293 -2.91 2.02 -14.73
N ARG A 294 -3.78 2.56 -15.59
CA ARG A 294 -5.06 1.92 -15.95
C ARG A 294 -4.83 0.54 -16.59
N ALA A 295 -3.87 0.42 -17.51
CA ALA A 295 -3.58 -0.85 -18.16
C ALA A 295 -3.09 -1.91 -17.15
N VAL A 296 -2.16 -1.53 -16.27
CA VAL A 296 -1.60 -2.45 -15.26
C VAL A 296 -2.66 -2.82 -14.21
N ALA A 297 -3.43 -1.85 -13.72
CA ALA A 297 -4.48 -2.09 -12.73
C ALA A 297 -5.59 -3.00 -13.27
N THR A 298 -6.06 -2.78 -14.51
CA THR A 298 -7.06 -3.64 -15.15
C THR A 298 -6.55 -5.07 -15.24
N ARG A 299 -5.31 -5.27 -15.68
CA ARG A 299 -4.70 -6.60 -15.78
C ARG A 299 -4.60 -7.27 -14.41
N PHE A 300 -4.14 -6.54 -13.40
CA PHE A 300 -4.03 -7.05 -12.03
C PHE A 300 -5.39 -7.51 -11.47
N SER A 301 -6.45 -6.71 -11.62
CA SER A 301 -7.76 -7.06 -11.06
C SER A 301 -8.53 -8.07 -11.91
N ALA A 302 -8.61 -7.88 -13.23
CA ALA A 302 -9.52 -8.62 -14.11
C ALA A 302 -8.91 -9.88 -14.70
N GLU A 303 -7.60 -9.87 -15.01
CA GLU A 303 -6.93 -10.99 -15.67
C GLU A 303 -6.13 -11.84 -14.68
N GLN A 304 -5.51 -11.20 -13.70
CA GLN A 304 -4.58 -11.85 -12.76
C GLN A 304 -5.23 -12.16 -11.41
N GLN A 305 -6.52 -11.86 -11.23
CA GLN A 305 -7.27 -12.15 -10.00
C GLN A 305 -6.56 -11.68 -8.73
N TYR A 306 -5.94 -10.50 -8.79
CA TYR A 306 -5.15 -9.93 -7.71
C TYR A 306 -3.90 -10.76 -7.31
N ASP A 307 -3.29 -11.54 -8.21
CA ASP A 307 -1.98 -12.16 -7.98
C ASP A 307 -0.86 -11.10 -8.04
N ALA A 308 -0.25 -10.81 -6.89
CA ALA A 308 0.82 -9.83 -6.75
C ALA A 308 2.09 -10.21 -7.53
N VAL A 309 2.43 -11.50 -7.62
CA VAL A 309 3.61 -11.96 -8.39
C VAL A 309 3.35 -11.77 -9.88
N ALA A 310 2.14 -12.03 -10.34
CA ALA A 310 1.75 -11.76 -11.72
C ALA A 310 1.80 -10.25 -12.05
N LEU A 311 1.43 -9.37 -11.11
CA LEU A 311 1.58 -7.93 -11.24
C LEU A 311 3.07 -7.52 -11.31
N ILE A 312 3.90 -8.02 -10.40
CA ILE A 312 5.36 -7.75 -10.39
C ILE A 312 5.98 -8.21 -11.72
N ARG A 313 5.65 -9.41 -12.20
CA ARG A 313 6.07 -9.92 -13.50
C ARG A 313 5.66 -8.97 -14.63
N THR A 314 4.41 -8.50 -14.64
CA THR A 314 3.94 -7.53 -15.63
C THR A 314 4.77 -6.26 -15.59
N LEU A 315 5.06 -5.71 -14.41
CA LEU A 315 5.84 -4.49 -14.24
C LEU A 315 7.29 -4.65 -14.70
N VAL A 316 7.96 -5.75 -14.33
CA VAL A 316 9.38 -5.98 -14.66
C VAL A 316 9.58 -6.28 -16.16
N ASN A 317 8.62 -6.93 -16.83
CA ASN A 317 8.72 -7.25 -18.26
C ASN A 317 8.34 -6.09 -19.19
N ARG A 318 8.01 -4.92 -18.65
CA ARG A 318 7.73 -3.71 -19.44
C ARG A 318 9.02 -3.09 -19.94
N LYS A 319 9.03 -2.57 -21.17
CA LYS A 319 10.18 -1.85 -21.74
C LYS A 319 10.62 -0.69 -20.83
N GLU A 320 9.67 -0.02 -20.19
CA GLU A 320 9.92 1.13 -19.33
C GLU A 320 10.72 0.77 -18.07
N PHE A 321 10.71 -0.50 -17.65
CA PHE A 321 11.58 -0.99 -16.58
C PHE A 321 13.05 -1.01 -17.03
N CYS A 322 13.31 -1.35 -18.30
CA CYS A 322 14.63 -1.39 -18.91
C CYS A 322 15.09 -0.06 -19.53
N GLU A 323 14.30 1.01 -19.44
CA GLU A 323 14.62 2.33 -20.05
C GLU A 323 15.07 3.37 -19.01
N ARG A 324 15.22 2.96 -17.75
CA ARG A 324 15.55 3.83 -16.61
C ARG A 324 16.77 3.32 -15.85
#